data_AF-A0A514WWN3-F1
#
_entry.id   AF-A0A514WWN3-F1
#
_cell.length_a   1.000
_cell.length_b   1.000
_cell.length_c   1.000
_cell.angle_alpha   90.00
_cell.angle_beta   90.00
_cell.angle_gamma   90.00
#
_symmetry.space_group_name_H-M   'P 1'
#
loop_
_entity.id
_entity.type
_entity.pdbx_description
1 polymer ?
#
loop_
_entity_poly.entity_id
_entity_poly.type
_entity_poly.pdbx_seq_one_letter_code
_entity_poly.pdbx_strand_id
1 'polypeptide(L)'
;MKYLYLILFAAIVFISIENIAFARDAVEMGTSAQAYFLRIGIATVGIGITIAGILYSIGLGQWGRILLINGGIGATIILGMAAILKIFSSITGSSL
;
A
#
# COMPACT_ATOMS: atom_id res chain seq x y z
N MET A 1 -14.96 -47.71 -6.58
CA MET A 1 -15.66 -46.49 -6.13
C MET A 1 -15.01 -45.84 -4.90
N LYS A 2 -14.83 -46.53 -3.76
CA LYS A 2 -14.21 -45.95 -2.54
C LYS A 2 -12.84 -45.28 -2.75
N TYR A 3 -11.94 -45.93 -3.49
CA TYR A 3 -10.60 -45.40 -3.76
C TYR A 3 -10.59 -44.19 -4.71
N LEU A 4 -11.60 -44.07 -5.59
CA LEU A 4 -11.70 -42.98 -6.54
C LEU A 4 -12.09 -41.66 -5.85
N TYR A 5 -12.98 -41.72 -4.86
CA TYR A 5 -13.28 -40.57 -3.99
C TYR A 5 -12.08 -40.13 -3.16
N LEU A 6 -11.25 -41.07 -2.71
CA LEU A 6 -10.08 -40.80 -1.89
C LEU A 6 -8.99 -40.07 -2.71
N ILE A 7 -8.79 -40.49 -3.96
CA ILE A 7 -7.88 -39.83 -4.91
C ILE A 7 -8.39 -38.43 -5.26
N LEU A 8 -9.70 -38.28 -5.50
CA LEU A 8 -10.30 -37.00 -5.86
C LEU A 8 -10.24 -36.00 -4.70
N PHE A 9 -10.45 -36.47 -3.47
CA PHE A 9 -10.29 -35.67 -2.25
C PHE A 9 -8.83 -35.22 -2.06
N ALA A 10 -7.87 -36.13 -2.22
CA ALA A 10 -6.45 -35.80 -2.13
C ALA A 10 -6.03 -34.76 -3.17
N ALA A 11 -6.51 -34.87 -4.42
CA ALA A 11 -6.25 -33.90 -5.47
C ALA A 11 -6.80 -32.50 -5.15
N ILE A 12 -8.03 -32.41 -4.64
CA ILE A 12 -8.65 -31.13 -4.24
C ILE A 12 -7.88 -30.47 -3.09
N VAL A 13 -7.47 -31.26 -2.09
CA VAL A 13 -6.68 -30.77 -0.97
C VAL A 13 -5.32 -30.26 -1.44
N PHE A 14 -4.65 -30.99 -2.34
CA PHE A 14 -3.35 -30.60 -2.88
C PHE A 14 -3.41 -29.27 -3.66
N ILE A 15 -4.41 -29.12 -4.55
CA ILE A 15 -4.66 -27.88 -5.30
C ILE A 15 -4.99 -26.72 -4.35
N SER A 16 -5.75 -26.97 -3.29
CA SER A 16 -6.13 -25.92 -2.32
C SER A 16 -4.91 -25.40 -1.54
N ILE A 17 -3.96 -26.28 -1.19
CA ILE A 17 -2.75 -25.91 -0.44
C ILE A 17 -1.81 -25.04 -1.28
N GLU A 18 -1.59 -25.36 -2.55
CA GLU A 18 -0.74 -24.55 -3.44
C GLU A 18 -1.32 -23.14 -3.65
N ASN A 19 -2.64 -23.04 -3.83
CA ASN A 19 -3.31 -21.74 -3.99
C ASN A 19 -3.22 -20.87 -2.73
N ILE A 20 -3.28 -21.48 -1.53
CA ILE A 20 -3.12 -20.75 -0.27
C ILE A 20 -1.68 -20.25 -0.10
N ALA A 21 -0.68 -21.06 -0.44
CA ALA A 21 0.72 -20.67 -0.39
C ALA A 21 1.00 -19.49 -1.34
N PHE A 22 0.53 -19.59 -2.59
CA PHE A 22 0.68 -18.53 -3.57
C PHE A 22 -0.04 -17.22 -3.16
N ALA A 23 -1.25 -17.33 -2.62
CA ALA A 23 -2.00 -16.17 -2.11
C ALA A 23 -1.26 -15.49 -0.94
N ARG A 24 -0.64 -16.28 -0.05
CA ARG A 24 0.14 -15.76 1.07
C ARG A 24 1.39 -15.02 0.59
N ASP A 25 2.15 -15.61 -0.33
CA ASP A 25 3.36 -14.99 -0.87
C ASP A 25 3.05 -13.67 -1.60
N ALA A 26 1.94 -13.63 -2.35
CA ALA A 26 1.48 -12.40 -3.01
C ALA A 26 1.09 -11.31 -2.01
N VAL A 27 0.48 -11.67 -0.87
CA VAL A 27 0.14 -10.72 0.21
C VAL A 27 1.40 -10.22 0.91
N GLU A 28 2.39 -11.08 1.16
CA GLU A 28 3.65 -10.71 1.80
C GLU A 28 4.51 -9.79 0.90
N MET A 29 4.48 -10.02 -0.42
CA MET A 29 5.05 -9.11 -1.41
C MET A 29 4.28 -7.77 -1.49
N GLY A 30 2.95 -7.80 -1.42
CA GLY A 30 2.12 -6.59 -1.46
C GLY A 30 2.32 -5.69 -0.23
N THR A 31 2.35 -6.29 0.96
CA THR A 31 2.54 -5.57 2.24
C THR A 31 3.91 -4.93 2.35
N SER A 32 4.96 -5.66 1.96
CA SER A 32 6.32 -5.11 1.93
C SER A 32 6.44 -3.95 0.94
N ALA A 33 5.92 -4.09 -0.28
CA ALA A 33 5.90 -3.01 -1.26
C ALA A 33 5.14 -1.77 -0.74
N GLN A 34 3.98 -1.97 -0.12
CA GLN A 34 3.18 -0.89 0.47
C GLN A 34 3.94 -0.13 1.56
N ALA A 35 4.64 -0.82 2.46
CA ALA A 35 5.43 -0.19 3.51
C ALA A 35 6.55 0.71 2.93
N TYR A 36 7.20 0.27 1.85
CA TYR A 36 8.19 1.08 1.13
C TYR A 36 7.53 2.29 0.45
N PHE A 37 6.41 2.11 -0.26
CA PHE A 37 5.68 3.21 -0.89
C PHE A 37 5.22 4.26 0.11
N LEU A 38 4.75 3.85 1.30
CA LEU A 38 4.34 4.78 2.34
C LEU A 38 5.53 5.63 2.83
N ARG A 39 6.68 4.99 3.08
CA ARG A 39 7.91 5.69 3.50
C ARG A 39 8.39 6.68 2.44
N ILE A 40 8.44 6.25 1.19
CA ILE A 40 8.84 7.11 0.06
C ILE A 40 7.86 8.27 -0.10
N GLY A 41 6.56 8.00 0.01
CA GLY A 41 5.52 9.01 -0.07
C GLY A 41 5.64 10.07 1.03
N ILE A 42 5.82 9.66 2.29
CA ILE A 42 6.04 10.58 3.42
C ILE A 42 7.32 11.41 3.22
N ALA A 43 8.41 10.79 2.80
CA ALA A 43 9.67 11.49 2.54
C ALA A 43 9.51 12.55 1.43
N THR A 44 8.81 12.19 0.35
CA THR A 44 8.56 13.08 -0.79
C THR A 44 7.70 14.28 -0.39
N VAL A 45 6.65 14.06 0.42
CA VAL A 45 5.82 15.15 0.96
C VAL A 45 6.64 16.07 1.85
N GLY A 46 7.48 15.51 2.73
CA GLY A 46 8.38 16.30 3.59
C GLY A 46 9.32 17.20 2.79
N ILE A 47 9.98 16.63 1.78
CA ILE A 47 10.87 17.37 0.87
C ILE A 47 10.10 18.48 0.14
N GLY A 48 8.90 18.18 -0.37
CA GLY A 48 8.05 19.16 -1.04
C GLY A 48 7.69 20.36 -0.16
N ILE A 49 7.34 20.10 1.11
CA ILE A 49 7.05 21.16 2.09
C ILE A 49 8.31 21.99 2.38
N THR A 50 9.46 21.35 2.58
CA THR A 50 10.73 22.06 2.83
C THR A 50 11.12 22.95 1.65
N ILE A 51 11.06 22.43 0.42
CA ILE A 51 11.36 23.22 -0.79
C ILE A 51 10.37 24.38 -0.92
N ALA A 52 9.08 24.14 -0.69
CA ALA A 52 8.09 25.20 -0.76
C ALA A 52 8.31 26.29 0.29
N GLY A 53 8.73 25.92 1.51
CA GLY A 53 9.14 26.86 2.55
C GLY A 53 10.35 27.71 2.15
N ILE A 54 11.36 27.08 1.54
CA ILE A 54 12.53 27.79 1.00
C ILE A 54 12.09 28.78 -0.08
N LEU A 55 11.27 28.35 -1.05
CA LEU A 55 10.74 29.21 -2.11
C LEU A 55 9.94 30.39 -1.56
N TYR A 56 9.17 30.16 -0.49
CA TYR A 56 8.44 31.23 0.18
C TYR A 56 9.39 32.25 0.83
N SER A 57 10.48 31.79 1.45
CA SER A 57 11.47 32.66 2.11
C SER A 57 12.28 33.54 1.16
N ILE A 58 12.50 33.09 -0.09
CA ILE A 58 13.25 33.83 -1.12
C ILE A 58 12.36 34.70 -2.02
N GLY A 59 11.10 34.93 -1.65
CA GLY A 59 10.18 35.82 -2.37
C GLY A 59 9.43 35.15 -3.54
N LEU A 60 9.62 33.84 -3.77
CA LEU A 60 8.88 33.05 -4.78
C LEU A 60 7.58 32.48 -4.19
N GLY A 61 6.82 33.32 -3.46
CA GLY A 61 5.66 32.90 -2.68
C GLY A 61 4.54 32.25 -3.51
N GLN A 62 4.35 32.64 -4.77
CA GLN A 62 3.39 31.98 -5.68
C GLN A 62 3.82 30.55 -6.02
N TRP A 63 5.09 30.33 -6.34
CA TRP A 63 5.63 29.00 -6.64
C TRP A 63 5.63 28.09 -5.42
N GLY A 64 5.97 28.64 -4.24
CA GLY A 64 5.86 27.92 -2.96
C GLY A 64 4.42 27.50 -2.64
N ARG A 65 3.42 28.37 -2.86
CA ARG A 65 2.00 28.01 -2.66
C ARG A 65 1.53 26.92 -3.61
N ILE A 66 1.89 26.99 -4.89
CA ILE A 66 1.54 25.97 -5.88
C ILE A 66 2.13 24.60 -5.48
N LEU A 67 3.38 24.59 -5.01
CA LEU A 67 4.03 23.38 -4.50
C LEU A 67 3.37 22.84 -3.23
N LEU A 68 2.94 23.70 -2.30
CA LEU A 68 2.19 23.27 -1.11
C LEU A 68 0.82 22.70 -1.45
N ILE A 69 0.11 23.29 -2.43
CA ILE A 69 -1.21 22.81 -2.86
C ILE A 69 -1.08 21.46 -3.55
N ASN A 70 -0.20 21.34 -4.55
CA ASN A 70 0.03 20.08 -5.26
C ASN A 70 0.63 19.00 -4.34
N GLY A 71 1.56 19.39 -3.47
CA GLY A 71 2.12 18.52 -2.45
C GLY A 71 1.09 18.05 -1.43
N GLY A 72 0.16 18.92 -1.03
CA GLY A 72 -0.95 18.60 -0.13
C GLY A 72 -1.97 17.65 -0.74
N ILE A 73 -2.31 17.84 -2.02
CA ILE A 73 -3.17 16.89 -2.77
C ILE A 73 -2.49 15.53 -2.86
N GLY A 74 -1.20 15.49 -3.25
CA GLY A 74 -0.43 14.26 -3.30
C GLY A 74 -0.32 13.56 -1.93
N ALA A 75 -0.08 14.33 -0.86
CA ALA A 75 -0.05 13.81 0.51
C ALA A 75 -1.39 13.22 0.93
N THR A 76 -2.49 13.87 0.57
CA THR A 76 -3.85 13.39 0.89
C THR A 76 -4.15 12.08 0.18
N ILE A 77 -3.71 11.91 -1.07
CA ILE A 77 -3.87 10.64 -1.81
C ILE A 77 -3.04 9.53 -1.16
N ILE A 78 -1.77 9.79 -0.85
CA ILE A 78 -0.85 8.79 -0.29
C ILE A 78 -1.28 8.38 1.13
N LEU A 79 -1.52 9.35 2.01
CA LEU A 79 -1.93 9.11 3.39
C LEU A 79 -3.37 8.61 3.47
N GLY A 80 -4.26 9.09 2.59
CA GLY A 80 -5.64 8.64 2.48
C GLY A 80 -5.74 7.19 2.00
N MET A 81 -4.94 6.79 1.01
CA MET A 81 -4.86 5.40 0.55
C MET A 81 -4.37 4.47 1.67
N ALA A 82 -3.37 4.91 2.45
CA ALA A 82 -2.90 4.16 3.61
C ALA A 82 -4.00 4.00 4.68
N ALA A 83 -4.79 5.04 4.93
CA ALA A 83 -5.91 4.98 5.87
C ALA A 83 -7.03 4.04 5.37
N ILE A 84 -7.37 4.09 4.08
CA ILE A 84 -8.36 3.20 3.46
C ILE A 84 -7.90 1.74 3.57
N LEU A 85 -6.63 1.45 3.25
CA LEU A 85 -6.07 0.10 3.36
C LEU A 85 -6.07 -0.39 4.81
N LYS A 86 -5.77 0.48 5.78
CA LYS A 86 -5.85 0.15 7.20
C LYS A 86 -7.27 -0.21 7.63
N ILE A 87 -8.28 0.54 7.18
CA ILE A 87 -9.69 0.22 7.43
C ILE A 87 -10.05 -1.14 6.80
N PHE A 88 -9.64 -1.37 5.56
CA PHE A 88 -9.86 -2.63 4.84
C PHE A 88 -9.20 -3.83 5.54
N SER A 89 -7.98 -3.65 6.06
CA SER A 89 -7.28 -4.65 6.87
C SER A 89 -8.06 -5.00 8.14
N SER A 90 -8.65 -4.00 8.81
CA SER A 90 -9.43 -4.22 10.03
C SER A 90 -10.75 -4.96 9.77
N ILE A 91 -11.35 -4.75 8.60
CA ILE A 91 -12.60 -5.41 8.20
C ILE A 91 -12.33 -6.87 7.80
N THR A 92 -11.21 -7.12 7.11
CA THR A 92 -10.84 -8.45 6.62
C THR A 92 -10.14 -9.32 7.65
N GLY A 93 -9.77 -8.76 8.81
CA GLY A 93 -8.99 -9.47 9.84
C GLY A 93 -7.57 -9.80 9.41
N SER A 94 -7.14 -9.28 8.24
CA SER A 94 -5.80 -9.42 7.71
C SER A 94 -4.90 -8.40 8.41
N SER A 95 -3.85 -8.86 9.09
CA SER A 95 -2.73 -7.99 9.46
C SER A 95 -1.95 -7.66 8.20
N LEU A 96 -2.44 -6.70 7.41
CA LEU A 96 -1.67 -6.01 6.38
C LEU A 96 -0.59 -5.14 7.05
#